data_AF-A0A3D8WUA1-F1
#
_entry.id   AF-A0A3D8WUA1-F1
#
_cell.length_a   1.000
_cell.length_b   1.000
_cell.length_c   1.000
_cell.angle_alpha   90.00
_cell.angle_beta   90.00
_cell.angle_gamma   90.00
#
_symmetry.space_group_name_H-M   'P 1'
#
loop_
_entity.id
_entity.type
_entity.pdbx_description
1 polymer ?
#
loop_
_entity_poly.entity_id
_entity_poly.type
_entity_poly.pdbx_seq_one_letter_code
_entity_poly.pdbx_strand_id
1 'polypeptide(L)'
;MVDVSRVLILGTIFGVHYFLSSRASVYWGAIFPGAYVVYCGWIFTTHQVEHPIQAILWMLLGLLFIVVEWGVGRDAYKKKQQNELNKMKTQDI
;
A
#
# COMPACT_ATOMS: atom_id res chain seq x y z
N MET A 1 19.44 16.94 -17.43
CA MET A 1 20.02 16.79 -16.07
C MET A 1 18.90 16.35 -15.15
N VAL A 2 19.05 15.23 -14.44
CA VAL A 2 18.11 14.86 -13.38
C VAL A 2 18.35 15.82 -12.23
N ASP A 3 17.43 16.76 -12.02
CA ASP A 3 17.56 17.78 -10.98
C ASP A 3 17.74 17.11 -9.61
N VAL A 4 18.80 17.50 -8.89
CA VAL A 4 19.09 17.06 -7.52
C VAL A 4 17.86 17.22 -6.62
N SER A 5 17.03 18.22 -6.89
CA SER A 5 15.73 18.46 -6.29
C SER A 5 14.78 17.25 -6.38
N ARG A 6 14.71 16.57 -7.53
CA ARG A 6 13.87 15.38 -7.73
C ARG A 6 14.37 14.16 -6.94
N VAL A 7 15.69 14.02 -6.85
CA VAL A 7 16.32 12.91 -6.09
C VAL A 7 16.10 13.09 -4.59
N LEU A 8 16.19 14.32 -4.08
CA LEU A 8 15.91 14.64 -2.68
C LEU A 8 14.43 14.42 -2.31
N ILE A 9 13.50 14.78 -3.20
CA ILE A 9 12.07 14.52 -3.03
C ILE A 9 11.80 13.01 -3.00
N LEU A 10 12.37 12.25 -3.93
CA LEU A 10 12.27 10.79 -3.96
C LEU A 10 12.86 10.15 -2.70
N GLY A 11 14.05 10.57 -2.27
CA GLY A 11 14.70 10.05 -1.07
C GLY A 11 13.90 10.33 0.21
N THR A 12 13.28 11.51 0.30
CA THR A 12 12.43 11.88 1.44
C THR A 12 11.14 11.07 1.44
N ILE A 13 10.52 10.87 0.28
CA ILE A 13 9.34 10.01 0.11
C ILE A 13 9.67 8.57 0.51
N PHE A 14 10.80 8.02 0.07
CA PHE A 14 11.25 6.67 0.42
C PHE A 14 11.60 6.52 1.91
N GLY A 15 12.25 7.52 2.50
CA GLY A 15 12.60 7.53 3.93
C GLY A 15 11.36 7.58 4.82
N VAL A 16 10.39 8.44 4.48
CA VAL A 16 9.08 8.48 5.13
C VAL A 16 8.31 7.18 4.89
N HIS A 17 8.44 6.58 3.70
CA HIS A 17 7.88 5.26 3.38
C HIS A 17 8.33 4.16 4.33
N TYR A 18 9.64 4.03 4.45
CA TYR A 18 10.27 2.99 5.25
C TYR A 18 10.01 3.18 6.74
N PHE A 19 10.16 4.42 7.23
CA PHE A 19 10.00 4.76 8.64
C PHE A 19 8.58 4.49 9.16
N LEU A 20 7.60 4.67 8.30
CA LEU A 20 6.20 4.66 8.70
C LEU A 20 5.62 3.24 8.42
N SER A 21 6.17 2.48 7.45
CA SER A 21 5.95 1.03 7.28
C SER A 21 6.47 0.19 8.45
N SER A 22 7.49 0.65 9.19
CA SER A 22 8.06 -0.08 10.33
C SER A 22 7.21 0.01 11.61
N ARG A 23 6.15 0.82 11.65
CA ARG A 23 5.47 1.27 12.89
C ARG A 23 4.00 0.85 13.04
N ALA A 24 3.54 -0.21 12.41
CA ALA A 24 2.23 -0.83 12.70
C ALA A 24 0.95 -0.07 12.28
N SER A 25 1.07 0.95 11.42
CA SER A 25 -0.06 1.83 11.05
C SER A 25 -0.84 1.35 9.82
N VAL A 26 -2.16 1.19 9.96
CA VAL A 26 -3.16 0.89 8.90
C VAL A 26 -2.97 1.78 7.66
N TYR A 27 -2.47 3.01 7.86
CA TYR A 27 -2.27 4.01 6.82
C TYR A 27 -1.19 3.63 5.79
N TRP A 28 -0.28 2.70 6.09
CA TRP A 28 0.74 2.22 5.13
C TRP A 28 0.18 1.32 4.06
N GLY A 29 -0.71 0.41 4.46
CA GLY A 29 -1.36 -0.44 3.48
C GLY A 29 -2.46 0.28 2.71
N ALA A 30 -2.98 1.41 3.22
CA ALA A 30 -3.89 2.29 2.48
C ALA A 30 -3.17 3.19 1.45
N ILE A 31 -1.84 3.37 1.58
CA ILE A 31 -1.03 4.14 0.64
C ILE A 31 -0.93 3.46 -0.72
N PHE A 32 -0.88 2.12 -0.75
CA PHE A 32 -0.84 1.35 -2.00
C PHE A 32 -2.13 1.49 -2.83
N PRO A 33 -3.35 1.31 -2.26
CA PRO A 33 -4.59 1.66 -2.92
C PRO A 33 -4.63 3.12 -3.38
N GLY A 34 -4.17 4.05 -2.54
CA GLY A 34 -4.15 5.49 -2.87
C GLY A 34 -3.25 5.81 -4.06
N ALA A 35 -2.02 5.30 -4.06
CA ALA A 35 -1.07 5.48 -5.15
C ALA A 35 -1.57 4.83 -6.44
N TYR A 36 -2.23 3.67 -6.34
CA TYR A 36 -2.85 3.00 -7.49
C TYR A 36 -3.95 3.85 -8.14
N VAL A 37 -4.83 4.46 -7.34
CA VAL A 37 -5.89 5.35 -7.86
C VAL A 37 -5.30 6.57 -8.55
N VAL A 38 -4.26 7.19 -7.98
CA VAL A 38 -3.57 8.33 -8.60
C VAL A 38 -2.91 7.94 -9.91
N TYR A 39 -2.25 6.78 -9.96
CA TYR A 39 -1.61 6.26 -11.17
C TYR A 39 -2.63 5.99 -12.28
N CYS A 40 -3.75 5.36 -11.93
CA CYS A 40 -4.83 5.13 -12.88
C CYS A 40 -5.48 6.43 -13.38
N GLY A 41 -5.69 7.41 -12.48
CA GLY A 41 -6.18 8.73 -12.86
C GLY A 41 -5.25 9.42 -13.86
N TRP A 42 -3.93 9.34 -13.64
CA TRP A 42 -2.92 9.90 -14.54
C TRP A 42 -2.92 9.22 -15.93
N ILE A 43 -3.04 7.89 -15.98
CA ILE A 43 -3.14 7.15 -17.24
C ILE A 43 -4.39 7.59 -18.01
N PHE A 44 -5.53 7.73 -17.32
CA PHE A 44 -6.78 8.14 -17.96
C PHE A 44 -6.75 9.56 -18.52
N THR A 45 -6.01 10.48 -17.90
CA THR A 45 -5.90 11.87 -18.38
C THR A 45 -4.83 12.05 -19.45
N THR A 46 -3.76 11.24 -19.43
CA THR A 46 -2.57 11.43 -20.28
C THR A 46 -2.59 10.56 -21.52
N HIS A 47 -3.10 9.34 -21.42
CA HIS A 47 -3.24 8.44 -22.56
C HIS A 47 -4.68 8.44 -23.06
N GLN A 48 -4.87 8.73 -24.36
CA GLN A 48 -6.12 8.40 -25.02
C GLN A 48 -6.26 6.89 -25.03
N VAL A 49 -7.04 6.37 -24.10
CA VAL A 49 -7.24 4.94 -23.92
C VAL A 49 -8.06 4.43 -25.10
N GLU A 50 -7.42 3.68 -26.01
CA GLU A 50 -8.08 3.13 -27.21
C GLU A 50 -9.26 2.20 -26.85
N HIS A 51 -9.16 1.51 -25.71
CA HIS A 51 -10.20 0.61 -25.20
C HIS A 51 -10.53 0.92 -23.73
N PRO A 52 -11.40 1.92 -23.46
CA PRO A 52 -11.69 2.39 -22.11
C PRO A 52 -12.29 1.31 -21.21
N ILE A 53 -13.13 0.43 -21.77
CA ILE A 53 -13.75 -0.68 -21.03
C ILE A 53 -12.70 -1.69 -20.54
N GLN A 54 -11.74 -2.05 -21.40
CA GLN A 54 -10.67 -2.98 -21.04
C GLN A 54 -9.75 -2.39 -19.97
N ALA A 55 -9.44 -1.09 -20.05
CA ALA A 55 -8.65 -0.40 -19.04
C ALA A 55 -9.34 -0.35 -17.67
N ILE A 56 -10.65 -0.10 -17.62
CA ILE A 56 -11.44 -0.11 -16.38
C ILE A 56 -11.45 -1.52 -15.76
N LEU A 57 -11.59 -2.56 -16.58
CA LEU A 57 -11.53 -3.95 -16.11
C LEU A 57 -10.20 -4.28 -15.44
N TRP A 58 -9.07 -3.93 -16.09
CA TRP A 58 -7.74 -4.13 -15.51
C TRP A 58 -7.52 -3.31 -14.24
N MET A 59 -8.07 -2.09 -14.21
CA MET A 59 -8.01 -1.22 -13.05
C MET A 59 -8.75 -1.82 -11.84
N LEU A 60 -9.97 -2.31 -12.06
CA LEU A 60 -10.76 -2.96 -11.00
C LEU A 60 -10.09 -4.24 -10.50
N LEU A 61 -9.50 -5.03 -11.40
CA LEU A 61 -8.82 -6.27 -11.06
C LEU A 61 -7.57 -6.01 -10.21
N GLY A 62 -6.75 -5.01 -10.58
CA GLY A 62 -5.58 -4.61 -9.79
C GLY A 62 -5.95 -4.06 -8.42
N LEU A 63 -7.03 -3.25 -8.33
CA LEU A 63 -7.53 -2.74 -7.06
C LEU A 63 -7.99 -3.87 -6.13
N LEU A 64 -8.75 -4.85 -6.66
CA LEU A 64 -9.20 -6.02 -5.92
C LEU A 64 -8.03 -6.81 -5.32
N PHE A 65 -6.99 -7.05 -6.11
CA PHE A 65 -5.78 -7.75 -5.64
C PHE A 65 -5.11 -7.02 -4.48
N ILE A 66 -4.90 -5.70 -4.62
CA ILE A 66 -4.26 -4.87 -3.58
C ILE A 66 -5.07 -4.89 -2.28
N VAL A 67 -6.40 -4.79 -2.36
CA VAL A 67 -7.27 -4.82 -1.17
C VAL A 67 -7.23 -6.18 -0.48
N VAL A 68 -7.25 -7.27 -1.25
CA VAL A 68 -7.19 -8.64 -0.70
C VAL A 68 -5.84 -8.90 -0.02
N GLU A 69 -4.72 -8.61 -0.68
CA GLU A 69 -3.39 -8.79 -0.08
C GLU A 69 -3.22 -7.97 1.20
N TRP A 70 -3.73 -6.74 1.20
CA TRP A 70 -3.70 -5.89 2.38
C TRP A 70 -4.52 -6.47 3.54
N GLY A 71 -5.73 -6.97 3.26
CA GLY A 71 -6.57 -7.64 4.24
C GLY A 71 -5.88 -8.85 4.87
N VAL A 72 -5.27 -9.71 4.05
CA VAL A 72 -4.52 -10.88 4.50
C VAL A 72 -3.32 -10.49 5.37
N GLY A 73 -2.54 -9.48 4.95
CA GLY A 73 -1.40 -8.99 5.72
C GLY A 73 -1.79 -8.43 7.09
N ARG A 74 -2.94 -7.74 7.18
CA ARG A 74 -3.49 -7.24 8.44
C ARG A 74 -3.95 -8.36 9.36
N ASP A 75 -4.59 -9.38 8.82
CA ASP A 75 -5.09 -10.50 9.60
C ASP A 75 -3.95 -11.34 10.19
N ALA A 76 -2.88 -11.54 9.41
CA ALA A 76 -1.64 -12.16 9.90
C ALA A 76 -1.00 -11.36 11.05
N TYR A 77 -0.96 -10.03 10.94
CA TYR A 77 -0.43 -9.17 12.01
C TYR A 77 -1.27 -9.24 13.29
N LYS A 78 -2.61 -9.19 13.16
CA LYS A 78 -3.53 -9.36 14.31
C LYS A 78 -3.33 -10.71 14.98
N LYS A 79 -3.21 -11.79 14.21
CA LYS A 79 -2.98 -13.15 14.72
C LYS A 79 -1.65 -13.25 15.47
N LYS A 80 -0.60 -12.58 14.98
CA LYS A 80 0.68 -12.50 15.68
C LYS A 80 0.56 -11.78 17.03
N GLN A 81 -0.11 -10.62 17.08
CA GLN A 81 -0.35 -9.93 18.36
C GLN A 81 -1.17 -10.77 19.34
N GLN A 82 -2.20 -11.48 18.87
CA GLN A 82 -3.03 -12.35 19.70
C GLN A 82 -2.20 -13.50 20.31
N ASN A 83 -1.29 -14.09 19.54
CA ASN A 83 -0.39 -15.14 20.02
C ASN A 83 0.61 -14.62 21.07
N GLU A 84 1.17 -13.44 20.87
CA GLU A 84 2.06 -12.81 21.87
C GLU A 84 1.29 -12.52 23.17
N LEU A 85 0.05 -12.00 23.08
CA LEU A 85 -0.80 -11.74 24.24
C LEU A 85 -1.16 -13.03 25.00
N ASN A 86 -1.48 -14.11 24.28
CA ASN A 86 -1.77 -15.41 24.88
C ASN A 86 -0.54 -15.99 25.59
N LYS A 87 0.66 -15.84 25.02
CA LYS A 87 1.92 -16.24 25.67
C LYS A 87 2.11 -15.54 27.01
N MET A 88 1.87 -14.23 27.05
CA MET A 88 1.97 -13.45 28.28
C MET A 88 0.96 -13.92 29.33
N LYS A 89 -0.31 -14.18 28.93
CA LYS A 89 -1.33 -14.72 29.84
C LYS A 89 -0.98 -16.10 30.40
N THR A 90 -0.38 -16.98 29.62
CA THR A 90 -0.02 -18.34 30.08
C THR A 90 1.20 -18.32 31.02
N GLN A 91 2.07 -17.32 30.92
CA GLN A 91 3.24 -17.18 31.81
C GLN A 91 2.93 -16.45 33.12
N ASP A 92 1.77 -15.79 33.21
CA ASP A 92 1.31 -15.05 34.39
C ASP A 92 0.50 -15.93 35.37
N ILE A 93 0.18 -17.17 34.98
CA ILE A 93 -0.51 -18.19 35.78
C ILE A 93 0.52 -19.19 36.32
#